data_AF-K5UK13-F1
#
_entry.id   AF-K5UK13-F1
#
_cell.length_a   1.000
_cell.length_b   1.000
_cell.length_c   1.000
_cell.angle_alpha   90.00
_cell.angle_beta   90.00
_cell.angle_gamma   90.00
#
_symmetry.space_group_name_H-M   'P 1'
#
loop_
_entity.id
_entity.type
_entity.pdbx_description
1 polymer ?
#
loop_
_entity_poly.entity_id
_entity_poly.type
_entity_poly.pdbx_seq_one_letter_code
_entity_poly.pdbx_strand_id
1 'polypeptide(L)' 'FLSEFVPSTCPFSQKTLTNHLISSALSVLRVESHAKVVGRIVTLYTNGWSASNFHHFQGFSITTE' A
#
# COMPACT_ATOMS: atom_id res chain seq x y z
N PHE A 1 -16.17 -3.28 -3.17
CA PHE A 1 -15.12 -4.01 -2.44
C PHE A 1 -15.65 -4.68 -1.17
N LEU A 2 -15.84 -4.02 -0.02
CA LEU A 2 -16.26 -4.73 1.22
C LEU A 2 -17.59 -5.47 1.13
N SER A 3 -18.60 -4.86 0.50
CA SER A 3 -19.92 -5.46 0.27
C SER A 3 -19.90 -6.64 -0.70
N GLU A 4 -18.84 -6.83 -1.48
CA GLU A 4 -18.68 -7.98 -2.40
C GLU A 4 -18.12 -9.22 -1.68
N PHE A 5 -17.37 -9.03 -0.58
CA PHE A 5 -16.71 -10.12 0.14
C PHE A 5 -17.38 -10.47 1.46
N VAL A 6 -18.12 -9.54 2.08
CA VAL A 6 -18.86 -9.79 3.32
C VAL A 6 -20.30 -9.28 3.17
N PRO A 7 -21.28 -10.17 2.94
CA PRO A 7 -22.68 -9.80 2.80
C PRO A 7 -23.18 -9.01 4.01
N SER A 8 -24.00 -7.99 3.77
CA SER A 8 -24.62 -7.13 4.79
C SER A 8 -23.66 -6.27 5.62
N THR A 9 -22.40 -6.11 5.21
CA THR A 9 -21.50 -5.16 5.85
C THR A 9 -21.66 -3.75 5.31
N CYS A 10 -21.72 -2.77 6.22
CA CYS A 10 -21.60 -1.37 5.85
C CYS A 10 -20.14 -1.08 5.45
N PRO A 11 -19.88 -0.53 4.26
CA PRO A 11 -18.54 -0.11 3.89
C PRO A 11 -18.06 0.98 4.86
N PHE A 12 -16.76 0.95 5.19
CA PHE A 12 -16.17 2.03 5.98
C PHE A 12 -16.34 3.37 5.25
N SER A 13 -16.57 4.44 6.01
CA SER A 13 -16.49 5.77 5.46
C SER A 13 -15.09 5.99 4.86
N GLN A 14 -15.00 6.76 3.77
CA GLN A 14 -13.71 7.09 3.16
C GLN A 14 -12.76 7.72 4.18
N LYS A 15 -13.29 8.56 5.09
CA LYS A 15 -12.51 9.17 6.18
C LYS A 15 -11.92 8.12 7.12
N THR A 16 -12.71 7.14 7.54
CA THR A 16 -12.26 6.03 8.39
C THR A 16 -11.20 5.19 7.67
N LEU A 17 -11.45 4.88 6.39
CA LEU A 17 -10.54 4.09 5.59
C LEU A 17 -9.17 4.77 5.43
N THR A 18 -9.15 6.03 4.98
CA THR A 18 -7.90 6.75 4.68
C THR A 18 -7.16 7.16 5.95
N ASN A 19 -7.86 7.76 6.92
CA ASN A 19 -7.19 8.40 8.06
C ASN A 19 -6.81 7.41 9.16
N HIS A 20 -7.50 6.27 9.25
CA HIS A 20 -7.29 5.31 10.33
C HIS A 20 -6.81 3.96 9.80
N LEU A 21 -7.60 3.28 8.97
CA LEU A 21 -7.30 1.89 8.59
C LEU A 21 -6.04 1.78 7.73
N ILE A 22 -5.98 2.52 6.62
CA ILE A 22 -4.81 2.53 5.73
C ILE A 22 -3.60 3.07 6.48
N SER A 23 -3.74 4.19 7.19
CA SER A 23 -2.64 4.80 7.94
C SER A 23 -2.04 3.86 8.99
N SER A 24 -2.90 3.17 9.76
CA SER A 24 -2.46 2.23 10.78
C SER A 24 -1.75 1.02 10.17
N ALA A 25 -2.30 0.44 9.10
CA ALA A 25 -1.66 -0.67 8.39
C ALA A 25 -0.31 -0.27 7.81
N LEU A 26 -0.20 0.92 7.21
CA LEU A 26 1.06 1.44 6.67
C LEU A 26 2.12 1.66 7.75
N SER A 27 1.71 2.08 8.95
CA SER A 27 2.64 2.24 10.08
C SER A 27 3.30 0.92 10.46
N VAL A 28 2.51 -0.16 10.59
CA VAL A 28 3.03 -1.50 10.90
C VAL A 28 3.92 -2.01 9.77
N LEU A 29 3.42 -1.97 8.54
CA LEU A 29 4.15 -2.46 7.36
C LEU A 29 5.47 -1.71 7.13
N ARG A 30 5.53 -0.42 7.43
CA ARG A 30 6.77 0.37 7.34
C ARG A 30 7.82 -0.13 8.32
N VAL A 31 7.45 -0.37 9.58
CA VAL A 31 8.37 -0.87 10.61
C VAL A 31 8.89 -2.25 10.22
N GLU A 32 8.00 -3.15 9.81
CA GLU A 32 8.38 -4.50 9.37
C GLU A 32 9.28 -4.49 8.13
N SER A 33 8.95 -3.67 7.13
CA SER A 33 9.74 -3.56 5.91
C SER A 33 11.12 -3.00 6.20
N HIS A 34 11.21 -1.97 7.05
CA HIS A 34 12.49 -1.40 7.49
C HIS A 34 13.35 -2.46 8.19
N ALA A 35 12.79 -3.19 9.15
CA ALA A 35 13.52 -4.25 9.86
C ALA A 35 14.06 -5.34 8.92
N LYS A 36 13.36 -5.64 7.81
CA LYS A 36 13.81 -6.62 6.81
C LYS A 36 14.96 -6.11 5.93
N VAL A 37 15.02 -4.80 5.67
CA VAL A 37 15.99 -4.23 4.71
C VAL A 37 17.22 -3.60 5.38
N VAL A 38 17.15 -3.24 6.66
CA VAL A 38 18.27 -2.60 7.37
C VAL A 38 19.51 -3.48 7.33
N GLY A 39 20.62 -2.91 6.86
CA GLY A 39 21.91 -3.59 6.76
C GLY A 39 22.00 -4.61 5.62
N ARG A 40 20.99 -4.72 4.76
CA ARG A 40 20.99 -5.60 3.58
C ARG A 40 21.22 -4.83 2.29
N ILE A 41 21.80 -5.53 1.30
CA ILE A 41 21.77 -5.08 -0.09
C ILE A 41 20.36 -5.32 -0.61
N VAL A 42 19.79 -4.30 -1.25
CA VAL A 42 18.42 -4.35 -1.77
C VAL A 42 18.40 -3.91 -3.23
N THR A 43 17.49 -4.51 -4.00
CA THR A 43 17.19 -4.02 -5.35
C THR A 43 15.93 -3.19 -5.32
N LEU A 44 16.03 -1.96 -5.80
CA LEU A 44 14.89 -1.06 -5.97
C LEU A 44 14.39 -1.18 -7.42
N TYR A 45 13.18 -1.67 -7.59
CA TYR A 45 12.48 -1.68 -8.87
C TYR A 45 11.50 -0.52 -8.93
N THR A 46 11.47 0.15 -10.07
CA THR A 46 10.52 1.24 -10.33
C THR A 46 9.71 0.90 -11.57
N ASN A 47 8.39 1.10 -11.50
CA ASN A 47 7.51 0.90 -12.64
C ASN A 47 6.57 2.09 -12.79
N GLY A 48 6.47 2.63 -13.99
CA GLY A 48 5.58 3.75 -14.32
C GLY A 48 4.38 3.25 -15.10
N TRP A 49 3.18 3.70 -14.74
CA TRP A 49 1.99 3.51 -15.58
C TRP A 49 1.18 4.79 -15.69
N SER A 50 0.78 5.10 -16.92
CA SER A 50 -0.14 6.19 -17.21
C SER A 50 -1.55 5.62 -17.31
N ALA A 51 -2.47 6.13 -16.49
CA ALA A 51 -3.87 5.75 -16.59
C ALA A 51 -4.62 6.64 -17.60
N SER A 52 -5.76 6.17 -18.09
CA SER A 52 -6.59 6.86 -19.11
C SER A 52 -7.11 8.23 -18.67
N ASN A 53 -7.05 8.54 -17.37
CA ASN A 53 -7.46 9.77 -16.72
C ASN A 53 -6.30 10.78 -16.51
N PHE A 54 -5.26 10.74 -17.34
CA PHE A 54 -4.10 11.67 -17.33
C PHE A 54 -3.24 11.66 -16.05
N HIS A 55 -3.44 10.69 -15.16
CA HIS A 55 -2.59 10.49 -14.00
C HIS A 55 -1.42 9.58 -14.37
N HIS A 56 -0.20 10.06 -14.13
CA HIS A 56 1.01 9.24 -14.18
C HIS A 56 1.32 8.74 -12.77
N PHE A 57 1.37 7.42 -12.61
CA PHE A 57 1.68 6.77 -11.34
C PHE A 57 3.04 6.11 -11.42
N GLN A 58 3.83 6.27 -10.35
CA GLN A 58 5.12 5.62 -10.19
C GLN A 58 5.05 4.66 -9.00
N GLY A 59 5.18 3.37 -9.26
CA GLY A 59 5.33 2.33 -8.25
C GLY A 59 6.80 2.08 -7.93
N PHE A 60 7.10 1.80 -6.65
CA PHE A 60 8.41 1.39 -6.16
C PHE A 60 8.26 0.03 -5.46
N SER A 61 9.17 -0.90 -5.71
CA SER A 61 9.24 -2.20 -5.04
C SER A 61 10.67 -2.46 -4.58
N ILE A 62 10.83 -3.01 -3.38
CA ILE A 62 12.13 -3.33 -2.80
C ILE A 62 12.17 -4.85 -2.59
N THR A 63 13.19 -5.50 -3.13
CA THR A 63 13.50 -6.91 -2.84
C THR A 63 14.81 -7.00 -2.09
N THR A 64 14.85 -7.88 -1.08
CA THR A 64 16.04 -8.17 -0.28
C THR A 64 16.42 -9.63 -0.46
N GLU A 65 17.71 -9.94 -0.56
CA GLU A 65 18.24 -11.31 -0.46
C GLU A 65 18.10 -11.87 0.96
#